data_AF-A0A3Q0QSL0-F1
#
_entry.id   AF-A0A3Q0QSL0-F1
#
_cell.length_a   1.000
_cell.length_b   1.000
_cell.length_c   1.000
_cell.angle_alpha   90.00
_cell.angle_beta   90.00
_cell.angle_gamma   90.00
#
_symmetry.space_group_name_H-M   'P 1'
#
loop_
_entity.id
_entity.type
_entity.pdbx_description
1 polymer ?
#
loop_
_entity_poly.entity_id
_entity_poly.type
_entity_poly.pdbx_seq_one_letter_code
_entity_poly.pdbx_strand_id
1 'polypeptide(L)'
;MYINDLWNILDVLSIILFFYFRLTTELFYPGKILLCIDFVVFCLRLMAIFTISRTLGPKIIIVRRMMMDMFFFMFLLSIWVVAYGVAKQAILVHNENRLGWIIRGAVYEPYLIIFGEVPSNIDNTGFDMNSCSVNGTDPLKPKCPMMNENQTPAFPEWLTIIMLCVYLLFANILLLNLLIAIFNFTFQEVQDNTDRIWKFQRYELIKEYHSRPAAPPPFIILSHLYLFFRSMVLICSHLCRLKLIFQSIISCLIIAPY
;
A
#
# COMPACT_ATOMS: atom_id res chain seq x y z
N MET A 1 -6.00 -4.69 -23.90
CA MET A 1 -6.55 -3.79 -22.85
C MET A 1 -6.27 -4.33 -21.45
N TYR A 2 -6.55 -5.61 -21.12
CA TYR A 2 -6.28 -6.18 -19.79
C TYR A 2 -4.79 -6.24 -19.39
N ILE A 3 -3.89 -6.59 -20.32
CA ILE A 3 -2.44 -6.74 -20.08
C ILE A 3 -1.73 -5.38 -19.96
N ASN A 4 -2.34 -4.26 -20.36
CA ASN A 4 -1.66 -2.95 -20.32
C ASN A 4 -1.68 -2.31 -18.92
N ASP A 5 -2.47 -2.84 -18.00
CA ASP A 5 -2.56 -2.32 -16.64
C ASP A 5 -1.50 -2.99 -15.76
N LEU A 6 -0.58 -2.19 -15.23
CA LEU A 6 0.55 -2.65 -14.40
C LEU A 6 0.07 -3.47 -13.19
N TRP A 7 -1.07 -3.12 -12.62
CA TRP A 7 -1.65 -3.83 -11.46
C TRP A 7 -2.12 -5.23 -11.82
N ASN A 8 -2.71 -5.41 -13.02
CA ASN A 8 -3.10 -6.74 -13.50
C ASN A 8 -1.88 -7.61 -13.81
N ILE A 9 -0.80 -7.02 -14.33
CA ILE A 9 0.46 -7.74 -14.58
C ILE A 9 1.05 -8.24 -13.25
N LEU A 10 1.07 -7.38 -12.23
CA LEU A 10 1.61 -7.73 -10.91
C LEU A 10 0.79 -8.84 -10.23
N ASP A 11 -0.53 -8.76 -10.24
CA ASP A 11 -1.44 -9.80 -9.71
C ASP A 11 -1.26 -11.15 -10.43
N VAL A 12 -1.04 -11.14 -11.75
CA VAL A 12 -0.82 -12.39 -12.52
C VAL A 12 0.58 -12.95 -12.24
N LEU A 13 1.59 -12.09 -12.15
CA LEU A 13 2.97 -12.47 -11.88
C LEU A 13 3.10 -13.09 -10.49
N SER A 14 2.44 -12.56 -9.47
CA SER A 14 2.45 -13.13 -8.13
C SER A 14 1.83 -14.52 -8.05
N ILE A 15 0.70 -14.74 -8.73
CA ILE A 15 0.06 -16.06 -8.81
C ILE A 15 0.98 -17.07 -9.51
N ILE A 16 1.64 -16.69 -10.61
CA ILE A 16 2.59 -17.56 -11.31
C ILE A 16 3.80 -17.89 -10.44
N LEU A 17 4.37 -16.89 -9.77
CA LEU A 17 5.48 -17.07 -8.85
C LEU A 17 5.12 -17.99 -7.69
N PHE A 18 3.90 -17.88 -7.15
CA PHE A 18 3.42 -18.79 -6.11
C PHE A 18 3.36 -20.26 -6.58
N PHE A 19 2.84 -20.52 -7.79
CA PHE A 19 2.84 -21.87 -8.33
C PHE A 19 4.27 -22.40 -8.53
N TYR A 20 5.18 -21.57 -9.02
CA TYR A 20 6.59 -21.95 -9.19
C TYR A 20 7.28 -22.24 -7.83
N PHE A 21 7.10 -21.39 -6.83
CA PHE A 21 7.65 -21.58 -5.49
C PHE A 21 7.00 -22.73 -4.71
N ARG A 22 5.78 -23.14 -5.07
CA ARG A 22 5.12 -24.31 -4.49
C ARG A 22 5.77 -25.64 -4.93
N LEU A 23 6.38 -25.69 -6.11
CA LEU A 23 7.10 -26.90 -6.58
C LEU A 23 8.46 -27.08 -5.90
N THR A 24 8.99 -26.07 -5.21
CA THR A 24 10.30 -26.11 -4.54
C THR A 24 10.13 -26.05 -3.02
N THR A 25 10.53 -27.12 -2.31
CA THR A 25 10.32 -27.26 -0.85
C THR A 25 11.02 -26.18 -0.03
N GLU A 26 12.17 -25.70 -0.48
CA GLU A 26 12.96 -24.64 0.19
C GLU A 26 12.33 -23.24 0.07
N LEU A 27 11.53 -22.99 -0.99
CA LEU A 27 10.99 -21.67 -1.33
C LEU A 27 9.53 -21.48 -0.90
N PHE A 28 8.98 -22.41 -0.13
CA PHE A 28 7.58 -22.37 0.28
C PHE A 28 7.25 -21.17 1.19
N TYR A 29 8.13 -20.86 2.15
CA TYR A 29 7.92 -19.75 3.09
C TYR A 29 7.92 -18.35 2.43
N PRO A 30 8.90 -17.98 1.57
CA PRO A 30 8.86 -16.69 0.88
C PRO A 30 7.67 -16.61 -0.09
N GLY A 31 7.29 -17.71 -0.74
CA GLY A 31 6.08 -17.76 -1.59
C GLY A 31 4.80 -17.47 -0.81
N LYS A 32 4.69 -17.95 0.44
CA LYS A 32 3.57 -17.64 1.33
C LYS A 32 3.53 -16.16 1.72
N ILE A 33 4.67 -15.56 2.05
CA ILE A 33 4.75 -14.12 2.39
C ILE A 33 4.28 -13.27 1.21
N LEU A 34 4.76 -13.58 0.00
CA LEU A 34 4.38 -12.86 -1.21
C LEU A 34 2.86 -12.91 -1.43
N LEU A 35 2.25 -14.10 -1.36
CA LEU A 35 0.80 -14.26 -1.49
C LEU A 35 0.01 -13.47 -0.43
N CYS A 36 0.50 -13.41 0.81
CA CYS A 36 -0.14 -12.60 1.86
C CYS A 36 -0.12 -11.10 1.52
N ILE A 37 1.00 -10.61 0.96
CA ILE A 37 1.10 -9.21 0.51
C ILE A 37 0.16 -8.94 -0.66
N ASP A 38 0.11 -9.85 -1.65
CA ASP A 38 -0.80 -9.71 -2.79
C ASP A 38 -2.27 -9.74 -2.39
N PHE A 39 -2.62 -10.56 -1.40
CA PHE A 39 -3.98 -10.57 -0.87
C PHE A 39 -4.38 -9.21 -0.29
N VAL A 40 -3.47 -8.52 0.41
CA VAL A 40 -3.71 -7.16 0.91
C VAL A 40 -3.92 -6.19 -0.26
N VAL A 41 -3.07 -6.23 -1.29
CA VAL A 41 -3.22 -5.39 -2.50
C VAL A 41 -4.54 -5.67 -3.20
N PHE A 42 -4.94 -6.94 -3.31
CA PHE A 42 -6.23 -7.33 -3.88
C PHE A 42 -7.41 -6.78 -3.07
N CYS A 43 -7.32 -6.81 -1.74
CA CYS A 43 -8.33 -6.19 -0.85
C CYS A 43 -8.38 -4.67 -1.05
N LEU A 44 -7.24 -3.99 -1.20
CA LEU A 44 -7.22 -2.56 -1.54
C LEU A 44 -7.89 -2.29 -2.89
N ARG A 45 -7.69 -3.17 -3.88
CA ARG A 45 -8.33 -3.09 -5.19
C ARG A 45 -9.85 -3.31 -5.12
N LEU A 46 -10.36 -4.12 -4.20
CA LEU A 46 -11.80 -4.24 -3.96
C LEU A 46 -12.43 -2.90 -3.53
N MET A 47 -11.71 -2.05 -2.78
CA MET A 47 -12.19 -0.70 -2.47
C MET A 47 -12.40 0.14 -3.72
N ALA A 48 -11.56 -0.03 -4.76
CA ALA A 48 -11.75 0.64 -6.05
C ALA A 48 -13.00 0.15 -6.80
N ILE A 49 -13.54 -1.03 -6.50
CA ILE A 49 -14.84 -1.48 -7.04
C ILE A 49 -15.98 -0.82 -6.24
N PHE A 50 -15.82 -0.69 -4.91
CA PHE A 50 -16.82 -0.02 -4.08
C PHE A 50 -16.98 1.48 -4.38
N THR A 51 -16.06 2.09 -5.15
CA THR A 51 -16.22 3.48 -5.63
C THR A 51 -17.45 3.67 -6.50
N ILE A 52 -18.01 2.59 -7.05
CA ILE A 52 -19.24 2.61 -7.84
C ILE A 52 -20.46 2.99 -6.98
N SER A 53 -20.44 2.62 -5.71
CA SER A 53 -21.60 2.81 -4.83
C SER A 53 -21.89 4.29 -4.59
N ARG A 54 -23.18 4.65 -4.58
CA ARG A 54 -23.63 6.04 -4.35
C ARG A 54 -23.25 6.58 -2.98
N THR A 55 -23.11 5.72 -1.99
CA THR A 55 -22.90 6.09 -0.59
C THR A 55 -21.44 6.02 -0.15
N LEU A 56 -20.64 5.09 -0.70
CA LEU A 56 -19.22 4.92 -0.33
C LEU A 56 -18.26 5.54 -1.36
N GLY A 57 -18.65 5.62 -2.63
CA GLY A 57 -17.79 6.14 -3.69
C GLY A 57 -17.31 7.57 -3.47
N PRO A 58 -18.22 8.54 -3.23
CA PRO A 58 -17.88 9.89 -2.77
C PRO A 58 -16.78 9.92 -1.70
N LYS A 59 -16.94 9.12 -0.65
CA LYS A 59 -16.02 9.07 0.50
C LYS A 59 -14.64 8.56 0.11
N ILE A 60 -14.57 7.52 -0.72
CA ILE A 60 -13.29 6.94 -1.18
C ILE A 60 -12.52 7.93 -2.07
N ILE A 61 -13.19 8.72 -2.90
CA ILE A 61 -12.55 9.75 -3.75
C ILE A 61 -11.96 10.86 -2.86
N ILE A 62 -12.71 11.30 -1.83
CA ILE A 62 -12.22 12.28 -0.85
C ILE A 62 -10.94 11.76 -0.18
N VAL A 63 -10.97 10.54 0.37
CA VAL A 63 -9.79 9.92 1.00
C VAL A 63 -8.61 9.86 0.02
N ARG A 64 -8.83 9.45 -1.23
CA ARG A 64 -7.76 9.39 -2.24
C ARG A 64 -7.12 10.77 -2.47
N ARG A 65 -7.90 11.84 -2.49
CA ARG A 65 -7.38 13.20 -2.70
C ARG A 65 -6.59 13.68 -1.48
N MET A 66 -7.09 13.41 -0.27
CA MET A 66 -6.40 13.72 0.99
C MET A 66 -5.06 12.99 1.17
N MET A 67 -4.88 11.82 0.54
CA MET A 67 -3.60 11.08 0.60
C MET A 67 -2.43 11.90 0.03
N MET A 68 -2.67 12.77 -0.94
CA MET A 68 -1.62 13.64 -1.49
C MET A 68 -1.20 14.71 -0.47
N ASP A 69 -2.16 15.30 0.23
CA ASP A 69 -1.88 16.26 1.31
C ASP A 69 -1.16 15.58 2.49
N MET A 70 -1.55 14.33 2.79
CA MET A 70 -0.92 13.52 3.84
C MET A 70 0.55 13.22 3.53
N PHE A 71 0.93 13.06 2.26
CA PHE A 71 2.33 12.82 1.88
C PHE A 71 3.22 14.02 2.23
N PHE A 72 2.80 15.24 1.90
CA PHE A 72 3.53 16.46 2.26
C PHE A 72 3.65 16.62 3.78
N PHE A 73 2.58 16.31 4.50
CA PHE A 73 2.59 16.34 5.96
C PHE A 73 3.55 15.31 6.57
N MET A 74 3.50 14.06 6.09
CA MET A 74 4.41 13.00 6.54
C MET A 74 5.88 13.35 6.33
N PHE A 75 6.18 14.05 5.23
CA PHE A 75 7.54 14.56 4.98
C PHE A 75 7.99 15.57 6.04
N LEU A 76 7.16 16.56 6.36
CA LEU A 76 7.46 17.54 7.42
C LEU A 76 7.58 16.87 8.81
N LEU A 77 6.66 15.95 9.11
CA LEU A 77 6.70 15.19 10.37
C LEU A 77 7.97 14.35 10.46
N SER A 78 8.37 13.66 9.38
CA SER A 78 9.57 12.84 9.35
C SER A 78 10.84 13.65 9.64
N ILE A 79 10.96 14.86 9.09
CA ILE A 79 12.10 15.76 9.39
C ILE A 79 12.15 16.08 10.89
N TRP A 80 11.00 16.43 11.48
CA TRP A 80 10.92 16.76 12.90
C TRP A 80 11.26 15.57 13.81
N VAL A 81 10.70 14.40 13.50
CA VAL A 81 10.93 13.13 14.23
C VAL A 81 12.42 12.75 14.21
N VAL A 82 13.04 12.79 13.03
CA VAL A 82 14.47 12.44 12.87
C VAL A 82 15.35 13.45 13.61
N ALA A 83 15.04 14.75 13.54
CA ALA A 83 15.81 15.78 14.24
C ALA A 83 15.80 15.57 15.77
N TYR A 84 14.63 15.36 16.36
CA TYR A 84 14.50 15.07 17.79
C TYR A 84 15.15 13.73 18.16
N GLY A 85 14.91 12.69 17.38
CA GLY A 85 15.41 11.35 17.65
C GLY A 85 16.93 11.23 17.61
N VAL A 86 17.57 11.83 16.61
CA VAL A 86 19.04 11.88 16.53
C VAL A 86 19.62 12.69 17.68
N ALA A 87 19.03 13.84 18.03
CA ALA A 87 19.48 14.66 19.16
C ALA A 87 19.36 13.91 20.49
N LYS A 88 18.20 13.29 20.77
CA LYS A 88 17.95 12.47 21.96
C LYS A 88 18.96 11.32 22.06
N GLN A 89 19.14 10.57 20.98
CA GLN A 89 20.05 9.41 20.95
C GLN A 89 21.50 9.83 21.18
N ALA A 90 21.94 10.94 20.56
CA ALA A 90 23.31 11.43 20.69
C ALA A 90 23.63 11.97 22.09
N ILE A 91 22.64 12.57 22.78
CA ILE A 91 22.81 13.11 24.14
C ILE A 91 22.82 11.98 25.18
N LEU A 92 21.90 11.01 25.06
CA LEU A 92 21.68 10.02 26.12
C LEU A 92 22.57 8.78 25.99
N VAL A 93 22.87 8.32 24.77
CA VAL A 93 23.55 7.03 24.55
C VAL A 93 24.95 7.26 23.97
N HIS A 94 25.97 6.79 24.69
CA HIS A 94 27.35 6.91 24.22
C HIS A 94 27.70 5.79 23.22
N ASN A 95 28.16 6.18 22.02
CA ASN A 95 28.81 5.34 21.01
C ASN A 95 28.22 3.91 20.88
N GLU A 96 27.03 3.80 20.27
CA GLU A 96 26.39 2.52 19.93
C GLU A 96 26.86 2.08 18.54
N ASN A 97 27.43 0.87 18.43
CA ASN A 97 27.96 0.35 17.16
C ASN A 97 26.89 -0.43 16.36
N ARG A 98 25.79 -0.82 17.02
CA ARG A 98 24.76 -1.68 16.42
C ARG A 98 23.76 -0.82 15.64
N LEU A 99 23.91 -0.78 14.30
CA LEU A 99 23.06 0.03 13.41
C LEU A 99 21.55 -0.19 13.62
N GLY A 100 21.11 -1.43 13.85
CA GLY A 100 19.70 -1.73 14.10
C GLY A 100 19.13 -1.03 15.34
N TRP A 101 19.93 -0.90 16.40
CA TRP A 101 19.54 -0.20 17.63
C TRP A 101 19.60 1.32 17.46
N ILE A 102 20.55 1.84 16.67
CA ILE A 102 20.62 3.27 16.34
C ILE A 102 19.36 3.69 15.58
N ILE A 103 18.97 2.95 14.54
CA ILE A 103 17.78 3.26 13.74
C ILE A 103 16.51 3.16 14.60
N ARG A 104 16.43 2.14 15.46
CA ARG A 104 15.30 1.97 16.39
C ARG A 104 15.18 3.15 17.36
N GLY A 105 16.27 3.56 18.00
CA GLY A 105 16.28 4.68 18.95
C GLY A 105 16.10 6.05 18.29
N ALA A 106 16.66 6.25 17.09
CA ALA A 106 16.64 7.55 16.42
C ALA A 106 15.37 7.82 15.59
N VAL A 107 14.66 6.79 15.12
CA VAL A 107 13.47 6.96 14.25
C VAL A 107 12.23 6.32 14.84
N TYR A 108 12.32 5.04 15.21
CA TYR A 108 11.15 4.26 15.60
C TYR A 108 10.59 4.68 16.97
N GLU A 109 11.44 4.84 17.98
CA GLU A 109 11.01 5.29 19.31
C GLU A 109 10.39 6.71 19.30
N PRO A 110 11.04 7.75 18.72
CA PRO A 110 10.46 9.08 18.55
C PRO A 110 9.10 9.09 17.84
N TYR A 111 8.93 8.24 16.82
CA TYR A 111 7.67 8.09 16.11
C TYR A 111 6.55 7.55 17.02
N LEU A 112 6.83 6.52 17.82
CA LEU A 112 5.86 5.95 18.78
C LEU A 112 5.45 6.95 19.87
N ILE A 113 6.40 7.79 20.33
CA ILE A 113 6.14 8.83 21.33
C ILE A 113 5.03 9.80 20.88
N ILE A 114 4.93 10.12 19.58
CA ILE A 114 3.86 10.98 19.04
C ILE A 114 2.49 10.36 19.29
N PHE A 115 2.37 9.05 19.15
CA PHE A 115 1.12 8.30 19.36
C PHE A 115 0.82 8.00 20.84
N GLY A 116 1.67 8.45 21.76
CA GLY A 116 1.45 8.33 23.21
C GLY A 116 2.15 7.16 23.87
N GLU A 117 2.99 6.41 23.16
CA GLU A 117 3.83 5.37 23.76
C GLU A 117 5.15 6.01 24.24
N VAL A 118 5.18 6.42 25.51
CA VAL A 118 6.37 7.01 26.14
C VAL A 118 7.19 5.90 26.81
N PRO A 119 8.49 5.76 26.46
CA PRO A 119 9.32 4.71 27.05
C PRO A 119 9.64 5.02 28.52
N SER A 120 9.68 3.97 29.35
CA SER A 120 9.96 4.05 30.79
C SER A 120 11.39 4.48 31.13
N ASN A 121 12.27 4.65 30.15
CA ASN A 121 13.62 5.15 30.32
C ASN A 121 13.71 6.68 30.51
N ILE A 122 12.59 7.39 30.38
CA ILE A 122 12.50 8.84 30.62
C ILE A 122 12.07 9.14 32.06
N ASP A 123 11.35 8.21 32.70
CA ASP A 123 10.85 8.34 34.08
C ASP A 123 11.64 7.42 35.04
N ASN A 124 12.40 8.04 35.95
CA ASN A 124 13.23 7.33 36.93
C ASN A 124 12.48 6.36 37.84
N THR A 125 11.20 6.59 38.10
CA THR A 125 10.40 5.71 38.96
C THR A 125 10.13 4.34 38.31
N GLY A 126 10.33 4.21 37.00
CA GLY A 126 10.15 2.98 36.22
C GLY A 126 11.43 2.44 35.58
N PHE A 127 12.60 3.05 35.84
CA PHE A 127 13.86 2.61 35.26
C PHE A 127 14.46 1.43 36.04
N ASP A 128 14.37 0.23 35.47
CA ASP A 128 15.07 -0.96 35.98
C ASP A 128 16.41 -1.14 35.27
N MET A 129 17.50 -1.19 36.03
CA MET A 129 18.86 -1.41 35.51
C MET A 129 18.99 -2.74 34.76
N ASN A 130 18.13 -3.73 35.04
CA ASN A 130 18.11 -5.01 34.33
C ASN A 130 17.58 -4.91 32.90
N SER A 131 16.91 -3.80 32.55
CA SER A 131 16.29 -3.57 31.24
C SER A 131 17.28 -3.13 30.17
N CYS A 132 18.49 -2.70 30.56
CA CYS A 132 19.50 -2.18 29.65
C CYS A 132 20.88 -2.86 29.85
N SER A 133 21.74 -2.78 28.84
CA SER A 133 23.12 -3.28 28.88
C SER A 133 24.11 -2.12 28.86
N VAL A 134 25.02 -2.05 29.83
CA VAL A 134 26.00 -0.94 29.95
C VAL A 134 26.97 -0.91 28.74
N ASN A 135 27.47 -2.08 28.34
CA ASN A 135 28.41 -2.20 27.22
C ASN A 135 27.74 -2.60 25.90
N GLY A 136 26.42 -2.79 25.87
CA GLY A 136 25.72 -3.28 24.67
C GLY A 136 26.04 -4.73 24.32
N THR A 137 26.46 -5.54 25.30
CA THR A 137 26.85 -6.95 25.14
C THR A 137 25.65 -7.85 24.83
N ASP A 138 24.47 -7.49 25.33
CA ASP A 138 23.25 -8.26 25.14
C ASP A 138 22.56 -7.83 23.84
N PRO A 139 22.35 -8.74 22.86
CA PRO A 139 21.73 -8.39 21.58
C PRO A 139 20.24 -8.04 21.72
N LEU A 140 19.59 -8.45 22.81
CA LEU A 140 18.16 -8.27 23.03
C LEU A 140 17.82 -6.98 23.80
N LYS A 141 18.81 -6.31 24.40
CA LYS A 141 18.60 -5.15 25.27
C LYS A 141 19.19 -3.86 24.66
N PRO A 142 18.52 -2.71 24.86
CA PRO A 142 19.08 -1.42 24.51
C PRO A 142 20.28 -1.09 25.39
N LYS A 143 21.15 -0.20 24.90
CA LYS A 143 22.27 0.30 25.69
C LYS A 143 21.78 1.30 26.73
N CYS A 144 22.32 1.22 27.94
CA CYS A 144 21.96 2.15 29.01
C CYS A 144 22.38 3.59 28.66
N PRO A 145 21.67 4.61 29.19
CA PRO A 145 22.13 5.98 29.08
C PRO A 145 23.50 6.14 29.77
N MET A 146 24.23 7.19 29.39
CA MET A 146 25.49 7.55 30.05
C MET A 146 25.23 7.80 31.54
N MET A 147 25.93 7.08 32.41
CA MET A 147 25.83 7.21 33.87
C MET A 147 27.05 7.97 34.44
N ASN A 148 26.82 8.75 35.48
CA ASN A 148 27.87 9.36 36.32
C ASN A 148 28.42 8.35 37.36
N GLU A 149 29.46 8.73 38.09
CA GLU A 149 30.10 7.92 39.15
C GLU A 149 29.10 7.39 40.21
N ASN A 150 28.00 8.12 40.42
CA ASN A 150 26.94 7.76 41.38
C ASN A 150 25.82 6.88 40.78
N GLN A 151 26.03 6.26 39.61
CA GLN A 151 25.04 5.44 38.88
C GLN A 151 23.73 6.19 38.52
N THR A 152 23.79 7.52 38.47
CA THR A 152 22.70 8.38 37.97
C THR A 152 22.96 8.80 36.53
N PRO A 153 21.92 9.08 35.71
CA PRO A 153 22.13 9.57 34.35
C PRO A 153 22.96 10.85 34.36
N ALA A 154 23.94 10.93 33.45
CA ALA A 154 24.84 12.08 33.32
C ALA A 154 24.10 13.34 32.86
N PHE A 155 23.02 13.16 32.10
CA PHE A 155 22.17 14.23 31.62
C PHE A 155 20.98 14.45 32.57
N PRO A 156 20.67 15.71 32.96
CA PRO A 156 19.59 15.97 33.90
C PRO A 156 18.21 15.58 33.33
N GLU A 157 17.43 14.81 34.10
CA GLU A 157 16.10 14.34 33.69
C GLU A 157 15.11 15.45 33.39
N TRP A 158 15.10 16.51 34.22
CA TRP A 158 14.21 17.66 34.01
C TRP A 158 14.41 18.27 32.63
N LEU A 159 15.63 18.24 32.10
CA LEU A 159 15.94 18.74 30.77
C LEU A 159 15.46 17.78 29.68
N THR A 160 15.58 16.46 29.89
CA THR A 160 14.98 15.43 29.01
C THR A 160 13.46 15.59 28.93
N ILE A 161 12.80 15.79 30.08
CA ILE A 161 11.36 16.01 30.18
C ILE A 161 10.97 17.30 29.44
N ILE A 162 11.70 18.40 29.61
CA ILE A 162 11.45 19.64 28.87
C ILE A 162 11.61 19.42 27.36
N MET A 163 12.66 18.74 26.91
CA MET A 163 12.86 18.42 25.49
C MET A 163 11.70 17.60 24.94
N LEU A 164 11.22 16.60 25.70
CA LEU A 164 10.05 15.78 25.33
C LEU A 164 8.76 16.62 25.26
N CYS A 165 8.52 17.49 26.24
CA CYS A 165 7.36 18.38 26.26
C CYS A 165 7.34 19.32 25.06
N VAL A 166 8.48 19.93 24.72
CA VAL A 166 8.60 20.78 23.53
C VAL A 166 8.38 19.96 22.25
N TYR A 167 8.98 18.77 22.16
CA TYR A 167 8.77 17.87 21.01
C TYR A 167 7.29 17.53 20.81
N LEU A 168 6.59 17.12 21.87
CA LEU A 168 5.17 16.78 21.83
C LEU A 168 4.28 18.00 21.56
N LEU A 169 4.63 19.18 22.08
CA LEU A 169 3.91 20.43 21.77
C LEU A 169 3.95 20.71 20.27
N PHE A 170 5.14 20.68 19.65
CA PHE A 170 5.25 20.91 18.21
C PHE A 170 4.59 19.81 17.38
N ALA A 171 4.79 18.53 17.73
CA ALA A 171 4.21 17.41 16.98
C ALA A 171 2.68 17.33 17.11
N ASN A 172 2.15 17.38 18.33
CA ASN A 172 0.73 17.11 18.57
C ASN A 172 -0.14 18.37 18.48
N ILE A 173 0.34 19.52 18.97
CA ILE A 173 -0.47 20.74 18.99
C ILE A 173 -0.35 21.54 17.70
N LEU A 174 0.82 21.54 17.04
CA LEU A 174 0.97 22.27 15.78
C LEU A 174 0.73 21.38 14.55
N LEU A 175 1.46 20.27 14.44
CA LEU A 175 1.41 19.46 13.21
C LEU A 175 0.09 18.68 13.09
N LEU A 176 -0.31 17.89 14.08
CA LEU A 176 -1.57 17.12 13.97
C LEU A 176 -2.82 18.00 13.83
N ASN A 177 -2.90 19.11 14.56
CA ASN A 177 -4.03 20.04 14.43
C ASN A 177 -4.07 20.74 13.05
N LEU A 178 -2.92 21.07 12.48
CA LEU A 178 -2.86 21.57 11.11
C LEU A 178 -3.30 20.51 10.10
N LEU A 179 -2.89 19.24 10.28
CA LEU A 179 -3.33 18.15 9.42
C LEU A 179 -4.85 17.98 9.46
N ILE A 180 -5.45 18.03 10.66
CA ILE A 180 -6.91 17.97 10.83
C ILE A 180 -7.58 19.17 10.12
N ALA A 181 -7.00 20.37 10.22
CA ALA A 181 -7.53 21.55 9.54
C ALA A 181 -7.48 21.41 8.01
N ILE A 182 -6.38 20.90 7.45
CA ILE A 182 -6.22 20.65 6.01
C ILE A 182 -7.20 19.56 5.56
N PHE A 183 -7.34 18.47 6.31
CA PHE A 183 -8.33 17.43 6.02
C PHE A 183 -9.76 17.97 6.07
N ASN A 184 -10.11 18.82 7.04
CA ASN A 184 -11.44 19.42 7.06
C ASN A 184 -11.69 20.35 5.86
N PHE A 185 -10.68 21.14 5.47
CA PHE A 185 -10.78 22.02 4.31
C PHE A 185 -10.96 21.22 3.00
N THR A 186 -10.11 20.22 2.77
CA THR A 186 -10.19 19.39 1.56
C THR A 186 -11.41 18.48 1.57
N PHE A 187 -11.87 18.04 2.74
CA PHE A 187 -13.15 17.34 2.88
C PHE A 187 -14.30 18.18 2.35
N GLN A 188 -14.40 19.45 2.79
CA GLN A 188 -15.46 20.36 2.37
C GLN A 188 -15.36 20.67 0.87
N GLU A 189 -14.17 21.07 0.37
CA GLU A 189 -13.97 21.40 -1.05
C GLU A 189 -14.33 20.23 -1.99
N VAL A 190 -13.95 19.00 -1.61
CA VAL A 190 -14.26 17.82 -2.42
C VAL A 190 -15.73 17.45 -2.28
N GLN A 191 -16.29 17.47 -1.06
CA GLN A 191 -17.70 17.16 -0.80
C GLN A 191 -18.63 18.05 -1.64
N ASP A 192 -18.35 19.36 -1.74
CA ASP A 192 -19.14 20.32 -2.53
C ASP A 192 -19.15 20.01 -4.02
N ASN A 193 -18.11 19.32 -4.53
CA ASN A 193 -17.99 18.92 -5.93
C ASN A 193 -18.35 17.45 -6.18
N THR A 194 -18.64 16.68 -5.14
CA THR A 194 -18.73 15.21 -5.25
C THR A 194 -19.95 14.74 -6.04
N ASP A 195 -21.05 15.50 -6.03
CA ASP A 195 -22.26 15.19 -6.79
C ASP A 195 -22.03 15.21 -8.31
N ARG A 196 -21.18 16.11 -8.82
CA ARG A 196 -20.82 16.15 -10.25
C ARG A 196 -19.88 15.01 -10.62
N ILE A 197 -18.87 14.76 -9.78
CA ILE A 197 -17.87 13.70 -9.98
C ILE A 197 -18.53 12.32 -9.97
N TRP A 198 -19.42 12.07 -8.99
CA TRP A 198 -20.13 10.81 -8.90
C TRP A 198 -21.02 10.54 -10.12
N LYS A 199 -21.72 11.55 -10.63
CA LYS A 199 -22.54 11.43 -11.85
C LYS A 199 -21.70 11.08 -13.07
N PHE A 200 -20.51 11.66 -13.21
CA PHE A 200 -19.60 11.39 -14.33
C PHE A 200 -19.00 9.97 -14.26
N GLN A 201 -18.48 9.57 -13.09
CA GLN A 201 -17.91 8.22 -12.90
C GLN A 201 -18.95 7.12 -13.08
N ARG A 202 -20.20 7.34 -12.66
CA ARG A 202 -21.29 6.40 -12.89
C ARG A 202 -21.53 6.17 -14.39
N TYR A 203 -21.45 7.22 -15.21
CA TYR A 203 -21.67 7.10 -16.64
C TYR A 203 -20.60 6.25 -17.33
N GLU A 204 -19.32 6.51 -17.05
CA GLU A 204 -18.21 5.74 -17.62
C GLU A 204 -18.32 4.26 -17.28
N LEU A 205 -18.73 3.97 -16.06
CA LEU A 205 -18.86 2.61 -15.59
C LEU A 205 -20.06 1.88 -16.20
N ILE A 206 -21.22 2.54 -16.32
CA ILE A 206 -22.39 1.96 -17.02
C ILE A 206 -22.00 1.62 -18.47
N LYS A 207 -21.27 2.51 -19.14
CA LYS A 207 -20.76 2.26 -20.49
C LYS A 207 -19.83 1.04 -20.53
N GLU A 208 -18.95 0.90 -19.56
CA GLU A 208 -18.04 -0.24 -19.48
C GLU A 208 -18.77 -1.56 -19.19
N TYR A 209 -19.66 -1.61 -18.19
CA TYR A 209 -20.44 -2.82 -17.86
C TYR A 209 -21.40 -3.23 -18.97
N HIS A 210 -21.98 -2.29 -19.70
CA HIS A 210 -22.83 -2.60 -20.86
C HIS A 210 -22.04 -3.29 -21.99
N SER A 211 -20.74 -3.02 -22.10
CA SER A 211 -19.87 -3.64 -23.11
C SER A 211 -19.33 -5.02 -22.71
N ARG A 212 -19.47 -5.42 -21.44
CA ARG A 212 -18.95 -6.70 -20.92
C ARG A 212 -19.99 -7.82 -21.04
N PRO A 213 -19.58 -9.07 -21.30
CA PRO A 213 -20.50 -10.20 -21.32
C PRO A 213 -21.14 -10.39 -19.93
N ALA A 214 -22.42 -10.76 -19.90
CA ALA A 214 -23.25 -10.83 -18.68
C ALA A 214 -22.80 -11.88 -17.64
N ALA A 215 -21.82 -12.72 -17.96
CA ALA A 215 -21.33 -13.75 -17.03
C ALA A 215 -20.49 -13.11 -15.91
N PRO A 216 -20.69 -13.50 -14.64
CA PRO A 216 -19.90 -12.99 -13.53
C PRO A 216 -18.43 -13.44 -13.67
N PRO A 217 -17.48 -12.75 -13.03
CA PRO A 217 -16.04 -13.00 -13.16
C PRO A 217 -15.59 -14.48 -13.10
N PRO A 218 -16.11 -15.36 -12.22
CA PRO A 218 -15.70 -16.77 -12.20
C PRO A 218 -16.10 -17.56 -13.46
N PHE A 219 -17.15 -17.15 -14.18
CA PHE A 219 -17.62 -17.82 -15.39
C PHE A 219 -17.25 -17.09 -16.69
N ILE A 220 -16.45 -16.03 -16.60
CA ILE A 220 -16.04 -15.24 -17.77
C ILE A 220 -15.13 -16.03 -18.71
N ILE A 221 -14.36 -16.98 -18.17
CA ILE A 221 -13.50 -17.87 -18.96
C ILE A 221 -14.37 -18.75 -19.88
N LEU A 222 -15.50 -19.26 -19.37
CA LEU A 222 -16.44 -20.07 -20.15
C LEU A 222 -17.15 -19.24 -21.21
N SER A 223 -17.51 -17.99 -20.93
CA SER A 223 -18.16 -17.11 -21.92
C SER A 223 -17.19 -16.68 -23.03
N HIS A 224 -15.92 -16.41 -22.69
CA HIS A 224 -14.87 -16.17 -23.68
C HIS A 224 -14.54 -17.41 -24.51
N LEU A 225 -14.50 -18.60 -23.91
CA LEU A 225 -14.36 -19.87 -24.64
C LEU A 225 -15.53 -20.08 -25.60
N TYR A 226 -16.78 -19.86 -25.15
CA TYR A 226 -17.97 -19.96 -26.01
C TYR A 226 -17.94 -18.97 -27.17
N LEU A 227 -17.59 -17.70 -26.93
CA LEU A 227 -17.43 -16.69 -27.97
C LEU A 227 -16.30 -17.05 -28.95
N PHE A 228 -15.19 -17.58 -28.45
CA PHE A 228 -14.07 -18.05 -29.27
C PHE A 228 -14.50 -19.23 -30.16
N PHE A 229 -15.15 -20.25 -29.60
CA PHE A 229 -15.69 -21.37 -30.36
C PHE A 229 -16.72 -20.91 -31.40
N ARG A 230 -17.62 -19.99 -31.05
CA ARG A 230 -18.59 -19.42 -31.99
C ARG A 230 -17.92 -18.66 -33.13
N SER A 231 -16.89 -17.86 -32.85
CA SER A 231 -16.10 -17.19 -33.89
C SER A 231 -15.34 -18.18 -34.78
N MET A 232 -14.76 -19.23 -34.22
CA MET A 232 -14.10 -20.29 -35.00
C MET A 232 -15.08 -21.03 -35.92
N VAL A 233 -16.29 -21.33 -35.44
CA VAL A 233 -17.35 -21.94 -36.26
C VAL A 233 -17.85 -21.00 -37.35
N LEU A 234 -17.98 -19.70 -37.07
CA LEU A 234 -18.35 -18.69 -38.06
C LEU A 234 -17.27 -18.50 -39.13
N ILE A 235 -15.99 -18.47 -38.75
CA ILE A 235 -14.86 -18.40 -39.68
C ILE A 235 -14.79 -19.68 -40.53
N CYS A 236 -14.99 -20.85 -39.93
CA CYS A 236 -15.02 -22.13 -40.64
C CYS A 236 -16.20 -22.20 -41.63
N SER A 237 -17.38 -21.70 -41.25
CA SER A 237 -18.54 -21.65 -42.15
C SER A 237 -18.36 -20.63 -43.29
N HIS A 238 -17.70 -19.49 -43.04
CA HIS A 238 -17.31 -18.54 -44.08
C HIS A 238 -16.27 -19.12 -45.05
N LEU A 239 -15.23 -19.82 -44.55
CA LEU A 239 -14.24 -20.49 -45.39
C LEU A 239 -14.87 -21.63 -46.20
N CYS A 240 -15.79 -22.41 -45.62
CA CYS A 240 -16.48 -23.49 -46.32
C CYS A 240 -17.41 -22.96 -47.44
N ARG A 241 -18.10 -21.83 -47.19
CA ARG A 241 -18.92 -21.15 -48.19
C ARG A 241 -18.07 -20.54 -49.30
N LEU A 242 -16.89 -19.97 -49.00
CA LEU A 242 -15.94 -19.50 -50.00
C LEU A 242 -15.39 -20.65 -50.85
N LYS A 243 -15.08 -21.80 -50.22
CA LYS A 243 -14.56 -23.00 -50.90
C LYS A 243 -15.58 -23.59 -51.87
N LEU A 244 -16.87 -23.61 -51.51
CA LEU A 244 -17.97 -24.03 -52.38
C LEU A 244 -18.19 -23.06 -53.56
N ILE A 245 -18.09 -21.75 -53.34
CA ILE A 245 -18.18 -20.75 -54.42
C ILE A 245 -16.99 -20.91 -55.39
N PHE A 246 -15.77 -21.09 -54.87
CA PHE A 246 -14.58 -21.28 -55.70
C PHE A 246 -14.66 -22.59 -56.53
N GLN A 247 -15.20 -23.66 -55.95
CA GLN A 247 -15.41 -24.93 -56.64
C GLN A 247 -16.50 -24.82 -57.73
N SER A 248 -17.57 -24.07 -57.46
CA SER A 248 -18.65 -23.83 -58.44
C SER A 248 -18.18 -22.95 -59.62
N ILE A 249 -17.29 -21.97 -59.38
CA ILE A 249 -16.65 -21.16 -60.43
C ILE A 249 -15.71 -22.02 -61.29
N ILE A 250 -14.89 -22.89 -60.68
CA ILE A 250 -13.99 -23.80 -61.41
C ILE A 250 -14.79 -24.81 -62.25
N SER A 251 -15.88 -25.37 -61.72
CA SER A 251 -16.75 -26.26 -62.49
C SER A 251 -17.44 -25.55 -63.65
N CYS A 252 -17.83 -24.27 -63.51
CA CYS A 252 -18.35 -23.48 -64.64
C CYS A 252 -17.27 -23.16 -65.69
N LEU A 253 -16.01 -22.99 -65.28
CA LEU A 253 -14.90 -22.70 -66.20
C LEU A 253 -14.45 -23.93 -67.02
N ILE A 254 -14.65 -25.15 -66.50
CA ILE A 254 -14.29 -26.41 -67.17
C ILE A 254 -15.39 -26.87 -68.16
N ILE A 255 -16.63 -26.38 -68.03
CA ILE A 255 -17.78 -26.76 -68.87
C ILE A 255 -18.02 -25.77 -70.03
N ALA A 256 -17.27 -24.67 -70.12
CA ALA A 256 -17.34 -23.77 -71.27
C ALA A 256 -16.76 -24.46 -72.53
N PRO A 257 -17.60 -24.80 -73.53
CA PRO A 257 -17.12 -25.47 -74.74
C PRO A 257 -16.43 -24.44 -75.64
N TYR A 258 -15.28 -24.84 -76.19
CA TYR A 258 -14.76 -24.27 -77.43
C TYR A 258 -15.72 -24.54 -78.59
#